data_AF-A2FMV6-F1
#
_entry.id   AF-A2FMV6-F1
#
_cell.length_a   1.000
_cell.length_b   1.000
_cell.length_c   1.000
_cell.angle_alpha   90.00
_cell.angle_beta   90.00
_cell.angle_gamma   90.00
#
_symmetry.space_group_name_H-M   'P 1'
#
loop_
_entity.id
_entity.type
_entity.pdbx_description
1 polymer ?
#
loop_
_entity_poly.entity_id
_entity_poly.type
_entity_poly.pdbx_seq_one_letter_code
_entity_poly.pdbx_strand_id
1 'polypeptide(L)'
;MAEQDTSCVVYIAHLPDGFEEKEMKKALGEFGTVKNVQLARSTKTGNSKHYGWAEFDNPETAKIVAKSFNNYLILDKKLEAKYLPSAQVPPKLFTNARTRPKKINHDQLPKKEFALKLARQEKKIKAALEAAGIKYEWPSFIAQFDANGVAIPDEDPKSKKAE
;
A
#
# COMPACT_ATOMS: atom_id res chain seq x y z
N MET A 1 -21.05 16.36 27.31
CA MET A 1 -19.74 15.94 27.86
C MET A 1 -18.83 15.72 26.67
N ALA A 2 -17.77 16.53 26.53
CA ALA A 2 -16.79 16.34 25.46
C ALA A 2 -15.98 15.09 25.82
N GLU A 3 -16.09 14.07 24.98
CA GLU A 3 -15.22 12.90 25.01
C GLU A 3 -13.77 13.41 24.96
N GLN A 4 -13.06 13.28 26.08
CA GLN A 4 -11.66 13.69 26.18
C GLN A 4 -10.84 12.66 25.41
N ASP A 5 -10.78 12.85 24.10
CA ASP A 5 -10.00 12.01 23.21
C ASP A 5 -8.53 12.15 23.60
N THR A 6 -7.95 11.08 24.16
CA THR A 6 -6.58 11.02 24.70
C THR A 6 -5.53 10.78 23.63
N SER A 7 -5.89 10.98 22.38
CA SER A 7 -5.04 10.64 21.23
C SER A 7 -3.88 11.59 21.09
N CYS A 8 -2.67 11.05 21.01
CA CYS A 8 -1.47 11.88 20.81
C CYS A 8 -1.03 11.88 19.34
N VAL A 9 -1.90 11.51 18.40
CA VAL A 9 -1.53 11.31 16.98
C VAL A 9 -1.99 12.46 16.10
N VAL A 10 -1.06 12.98 15.30
CA VAL A 10 -1.31 14.01 14.28
C VAL A 10 -1.11 13.41 12.90
N TYR A 11 -2.08 13.62 12.02
CA TYR A 11 -1.97 13.37 10.59
C TYR A 11 -1.45 14.61 9.87
N ILE A 12 -0.47 14.43 8.99
CA ILE A 12 0.10 15.52 8.19
C ILE A 12 0.13 15.08 6.73
N ALA A 13 -0.46 15.89 5.85
CA ALA A 13 -0.54 15.67 4.42
C ALA A 13 0.04 16.84 3.61
N HIS A 14 0.17 16.60 2.30
CA HIS A 14 0.76 17.53 1.32
C HIS A 14 2.22 17.90 1.61
N LEU A 15 2.98 16.96 2.17
CA LEU A 15 4.40 17.15 2.42
C LEU A 15 5.15 17.38 1.10
N PRO A 16 6.15 18.28 1.06
CA PRO A 16 6.98 18.48 -0.13
C PRO A 16 7.86 17.27 -0.41
N ASP A 17 8.33 17.18 -1.65
CA ASP A 17 9.26 16.14 -2.06
C ASP A 17 10.59 16.29 -1.31
N GLY A 18 11.12 15.19 -0.82
CA GLY A 18 12.31 15.17 0.03
C GLY A 18 12.03 15.36 1.53
N PHE A 19 10.83 15.78 1.93
CA PHE A 19 10.50 15.91 3.36
C PHE A 19 10.27 14.54 4.00
N GLU A 20 11.33 13.99 4.59
CA GLU A 20 11.33 12.67 5.20
C GLU A 20 11.03 12.70 6.71
N GLU A 21 10.94 11.51 7.32
CA GLU A 21 10.66 11.31 8.75
C GLU A 21 11.66 12.04 9.66
N LYS A 22 12.92 12.21 9.21
CA LYS A 22 13.95 12.93 9.96
C LYS A 22 13.63 14.42 10.09
N GLU A 23 13.28 15.07 9.00
CA GLU A 23 12.88 16.49 8.99
C GLU A 23 11.57 16.67 9.75
N MET A 24 10.61 15.77 9.54
CA MET A 24 9.34 15.78 10.26
C MET A 24 9.57 15.68 11.78
N LYS A 25 10.42 14.75 12.23
CA LYS A 25 10.78 14.63 13.66
C LYS A 25 11.48 15.88 14.19
N LYS A 26 12.33 16.53 13.39
CA LYS A 26 13.04 17.76 13.78
C LYS A 26 12.07 18.93 13.94
N ALA A 27 11.20 19.17 12.95
CA ALA A 27 10.22 20.26 12.97
C ALA A 27 9.19 20.08 14.09
N LEU A 28 8.70 18.86 14.28
CA LEU A 28 7.74 18.55 15.35
C LEU A 28 8.38 18.53 16.73
N GLY A 29 9.68 18.27 16.80
CA GLY A 29 10.47 18.30 18.04
C GLY A 29 10.52 19.68 18.71
N GLU A 30 10.28 20.76 17.97
CA GLU A 30 10.22 22.12 18.52
C GLU A 30 8.99 22.33 19.42
N PHE A 31 7.92 21.54 19.21
CA PHE A 31 6.67 21.63 19.99
C PHE A 31 6.65 20.67 21.18
N GLY A 32 7.47 19.62 21.14
CA GLY A 32 7.58 18.66 22.24
C GLY A 32 8.19 17.31 21.85
N THR A 33 8.21 16.38 22.79
CA THR A 33 8.77 15.04 22.58
C THR A 33 7.90 14.21 21.66
N VAL A 34 8.48 13.83 20.51
CA VAL A 34 7.87 12.94 19.51
C VAL A 34 8.27 11.49 19.79
N LYS A 35 7.30 10.63 20.12
CA LYS A 35 7.50 9.19 20.36
C LYS A 35 7.79 8.46 19.07
N ASN A 36 6.97 8.70 18.06
CA ASN A 36 7.03 7.97 16.80
C ASN A 36 6.66 8.88 15.64
N VAL A 37 7.29 8.64 14.50
CA VAL A 37 6.97 9.28 13.22
C VAL A 37 6.95 8.19 12.17
N GLN A 38 5.93 8.20 11.32
CA GLN A 38 5.76 7.24 10.25
C GLN A 38 5.31 7.97 8.99
N LEU A 39 6.13 7.93 7.94
CA LEU A 39 5.76 8.45 6.63
C LEU A 39 5.14 7.34 5.79
N ALA A 40 4.01 7.64 5.13
CA ALA A 40 3.41 6.70 4.22
C ALA A 40 4.26 6.59 2.95
N ARG A 41 4.74 5.38 2.66
CA ARG A 41 5.51 5.08 1.44
C ARG A 41 4.75 4.08 0.57
N SER A 42 4.98 4.13 -0.73
CA SER A 42 4.49 3.14 -1.69
C SER A 42 5.17 1.80 -1.45
N THR A 43 4.40 0.72 -1.35
CA THR A 43 4.96 -0.63 -1.19
C THR A 43 5.69 -1.13 -2.43
N LYS A 44 5.36 -0.58 -3.61
CA LYS A 44 5.96 -0.97 -4.90
C LYS A 44 7.27 -0.22 -5.19
N THR A 45 7.26 1.11 -5.04
CA THR A 45 8.40 1.97 -5.41
C THR A 45 9.23 2.43 -4.22
N GLY A 46 8.69 2.39 -3.00
CA GLY A 46 9.34 2.94 -1.81
C GLY A 46 9.26 4.47 -1.70
N ASN A 47 8.71 5.14 -2.72
CA ASN A 47 8.57 6.60 -2.73
C ASN A 47 7.55 7.06 -1.68
N SER A 48 7.79 8.24 -1.12
CA SER A 48 6.87 8.91 -0.22
C SER A 48 5.53 9.18 -0.92
N LYS A 49 4.43 8.99 -0.20
CA LYS A 49 3.09 9.38 -0.65
C LYS A 49 2.71 10.80 -0.19
N HIS A 50 3.68 11.56 0.31
CA HIS A 50 3.52 12.96 0.76
C HIS A 50 2.53 13.14 1.91
N TYR A 51 2.31 12.10 2.72
CA TYR A 51 1.57 12.17 3.98
C TYR A 51 2.16 11.20 5.02
N GLY A 52 1.89 11.47 6.29
CA GLY A 52 2.38 10.67 7.39
C GLY A 52 1.66 10.96 8.70
N TRP A 53 2.16 10.32 9.75
CA TRP A 53 1.63 10.41 11.09
C TRP A 53 2.74 10.62 12.09
N ALA A 54 2.46 11.41 13.11
CA ALA A 54 3.36 11.65 14.24
C ALA A 54 2.62 11.41 15.55
N GLU A 55 3.25 10.68 16.45
CA GLU A 55 2.79 10.41 17.81
C GLU A 55 3.61 11.23 18.80
N PHE A 56 2.91 12.04 19.58
CA PHE A 56 3.47 12.87 20.66
C PHE A 56 3.32 12.18 22.01
N ASP A 57 4.03 12.70 23.01
CA ASP A 57 3.81 12.28 24.39
C ASP A 57 2.49 12.81 24.95
N ASN A 58 2.15 14.07 24.64
CA ASN A 58 0.98 14.77 25.16
C ASN A 58 -0.10 15.04 24.09
N PRO A 59 -1.39 14.84 24.42
CA PRO A 59 -2.50 15.09 23.48
C PRO A 59 -2.72 16.59 23.23
N GLU A 60 -2.41 17.45 24.20
CA GLU A 60 -2.47 18.90 24.03
C GLU A 60 -1.47 19.40 22.99
N THR A 61 -0.23 18.91 23.04
CA THR A 61 0.80 19.21 22.04
C THR A 61 0.34 18.80 20.65
N ALA A 62 -0.27 17.61 20.51
CA ALA A 62 -0.82 17.15 19.23
C ALA A 62 -1.91 18.10 18.69
N LYS A 63 -2.79 18.61 19.55
CA LYS A 63 -3.83 19.60 19.17
C LYS A 63 -3.24 20.94 18.74
N ILE A 64 -2.21 21.42 19.44
CA ILE A 64 -1.51 22.68 19.10
C ILE A 64 -0.81 22.53 17.75
N VAL A 65 -0.04 21.46 17.58
CA VAL A 65 0.67 21.15 16.33
C VAL A 65 -0.30 21.07 15.15
N ALA A 66 -1.42 20.36 15.31
CA ALA A 66 -2.44 20.27 14.26
C ALA A 66 -2.97 21.64 13.86
N LYS A 67 -3.17 22.57 14.80
CA LYS A 67 -3.61 23.93 14.49
C LYS A 67 -2.51 24.78 13.85
N SER A 68 -1.28 24.70 14.35
CA SER A 68 -0.15 25.51 13.89
C SER A 68 0.36 25.09 12.51
N PHE A 69 0.40 23.79 12.21
CA PHE A 69 0.88 23.28 10.93
C PHE A 69 -0.18 23.27 9.83
N ASN A 70 -1.46 23.43 10.18
CA ASN A 70 -2.52 23.46 9.18
C ASN A 70 -2.44 24.75 8.36
N ASN A 71 -2.39 24.61 7.04
CA ASN A 71 -2.15 25.67 6.06
C ASN A 71 -0.75 26.30 6.11
N TYR A 72 0.23 25.63 6.73
CA TYR A 72 1.61 26.11 6.71
C TYR A 72 2.25 25.89 5.33
N LEU A 73 2.93 26.91 4.78
CA LEU A 73 3.52 26.84 3.44
C LEU A 73 4.99 26.42 3.51
N ILE A 74 5.35 25.29 2.89
CA ILE A 74 6.73 24.81 2.76
C ILE A 74 7.00 24.45 1.31
N LEU A 75 8.05 25.04 0.72
CA LEU A 75 8.50 24.73 -0.65
C LEU A 75 7.33 24.75 -1.65
N ASP A 76 6.53 25.82 -1.59
CA ASP A 76 5.33 26.04 -2.42
C ASP A 76 4.13 25.11 -2.14
N LYS A 77 4.24 24.17 -1.20
CA LYS A 77 3.12 23.30 -0.79
C LYS A 77 2.52 23.75 0.54
N LYS A 78 1.19 23.83 0.58
CA LYS A 78 0.43 24.06 1.82
C LYS A 78 0.19 22.74 2.53
N LEU A 79 0.75 22.60 3.73
CA LEU A 79 0.56 21.45 4.58
C LEU A 79 -0.86 21.42 5.12
N GLU A 80 -1.41 20.22 5.21
CA GLU A 80 -2.66 19.97 5.93
C GLU A 80 -2.33 19.14 7.17
N ALA A 81 -2.60 19.69 8.36
CA ALA A 81 -2.39 18.99 9.62
C ALA A 81 -3.72 18.79 10.34
N LYS A 82 -3.99 17.56 10.77
CA LYS A 82 -5.24 17.18 11.44
C LYS A 82 -4.93 16.36 12.68
N TYR A 83 -5.57 16.71 13.78
CA TYR A 83 -5.58 15.89 14.98
C TYR A 83 -6.44 14.65 14.73
N LEU A 84 -5.91 13.46 15.00
CA LEU A 84 -6.66 12.22 14.85
C LEU A 84 -7.19 11.75 16.20
N PRO A 85 -8.51 11.54 16.34
CA PRO A 85 -9.07 10.86 17.50
C PRO A 85 -8.72 9.37 17.49
N SER A 86 -8.82 8.71 18.65
CA SER A 86 -8.19 7.40 18.90
C SER A 86 -8.83 6.35 18.00
N ALA A 87 -10.14 6.49 17.79
CA ALA A 87 -10.94 5.64 16.91
C ALA A 87 -10.51 5.69 15.44
N GLN A 88 -9.88 6.78 14.99
CA GLN A 88 -9.43 6.94 13.60
C GLN A 88 -7.95 6.61 13.41
N VAL A 89 -7.20 6.38 14.50
CA VAL A 89 -5.81 5.95 14.40
C VAL A 89 -5.80 4.49 13.96
N PRO A 90 -5.17 4.15 12.82
CA PRO A 90 -5.14 2.77 12.37
C PRO A 90 -4.32 1.91 13.37
N PRO A 91 -4.82 0.74 13.79
CA PRO A 91 -4.27 -0.03 14.92
C PRO A 91 -2.85 -0.58 14.69
N LYS A 92 -2.35 -0.54 13.45
CA LYS A 92 -1.01 -1.02 13.08
C LYS A 92 -0.10 0.07 12.51
N LEU A 93 -0.36 1.33 12.86
CA LEU A 93 0.36 2.47 12.29
C LEU A 93 1.87 2.42 12.57
N PHE A 94 2.25 2.09 13.80
CA PHE A 94 3.64 2.14 14.26
C PHE A 94 4.31 0.77 14.46
N THR A 95 3.60 -0.34 14.25
CA THR A 95 4.11 -1.70 14.51
C THR A 95 5.08 -2.20 13.43
N ASN A 96 4.99 -1.66 12.21
CA ASN A 96 5.74 -2.18 11.05
C ASN A 96 6.72 -1.17 10.44
N ALA A 97 7.06 -0.11 11.19
CA ALA A 97 7.88 1.02 10.73
C ALA A 97 9.24 0.60 10.15
N ARG A 98 9.79 -0.55 10.57
CA ARG A 98 11.14 -0.99 10.21
C ARG A 98 11.18 -2.12 9.18
N THR A 99 10.04 -2.71 8.82
CA THR A 99 10.01 -3.87 7.93
C THR A 99 9.95 -3.39 6.49
N ARG A 100 11.12 -3.28 5.84
CA ARG A 100 11.17 -3.00 4.40
C ARG A 100 10.45 -4.13 3.66
N PRO A 101 9.51 -3.84 2.72
CA PRO A 101 8.96 -4.89 1.88
C PRO A 101 10.14 -5.57 1.16
N LYS A 102 10.30 -6.87 1.39
CA LYS A 102 11.37 -7.62 0.74
C LYS A 102 11.13 -7.56 -0.76
N LYS A 103 12.12 -7.12 -1.54
CA LYS A 103 12.08 -7.27 -3.00
C LYS A 103 11.98 -8.77 -3.29
N ILE A 104 10.83 -9.21 -3.77
CA ILE A 104 10.63 -10.61 -4.16
C ILE A 104 11.35 -10.77 -5.50
N ASN A 105 12.30 -11.69 -5.57
CA ASN A 105 12.95 -12.02 -6.83
C ASN A 105 11.95 -12.76 -7.71
N HIS A 106 11.40 -12.07 -8.72
CA HIS A 106 10.31 -12.61 -9.54
C HIS A 106 10.69 -13.90 -10.29
N ASP A 107 11.99 -14.09 -10.52
CA ASP A 107 12.55 -15.24 -11.21
C ASP A 107 12.50 -16.55 -10.38
N GLN A 108 12.56 -16.42 -9.05
CA GLN A 108 12.54 -17.54 -8.11
C GLN A 108 11.16 -17.84 -7.51
N LEU A 109 10.07 -17.24 -8.02
CA LEU A 109 8.74 -17.68 -7.60
C LEU A 109 8.53 -19.12 -8.09
N PRO A 110 8.01 -20.03 -7.25
CA PRO A 110 7.70 -21.39 -7.65
C PRO A 110 6.55 -21.38 -8.67
N LYS A 111 6.89 -21.26 -9.97
CA LYS A 111 5.94 -21.19 -11.09
C LYS A 111 4.94 -22.36 -11.06
N LYS A 112 5.40 -23.53 -10.62
CA LYS A 112 4.59 -24.76 -10.46
C LYS A 112 3.47 -24.62 -9.41
N GLU A 113 3.75 -24.03 -8.25
CA GLU A 113 2.73 -23.81 -7.21
C GLU A 113 1.69 -22.78 -7.63
N PHE A 114 2.14 -21.72 -8.30
CA PHE A 114 1.24 -20.69 -8.83
C PHE A 114 0.32 -21.25 -9.92
N ALA A 115 0.86 -22.05 -10.85
CA ALA A 115 0.07 -22.73 -11.87
C ALA A 115 -1.00 -23.67 -11.26
N LEU A 116 -0.63 -24.47 -10.25
CA LEU A 116 -1.59 -25.35 -9.56
C LEU A 116 -2.67 -24.56 -8.82
N LYS A 117 -2.31 -23.43 -8.19
CA LYS A 117 -3.26 -22.55 -7.50
C LYS A 117 -4.24 -21.90 -8.49
N LEU A 118 -3.75 -21.49 -9.66
CA LEU A 118 -4.55 -20.93 -10.74
C LEU A 118 -5.53 -21.95 -11.32
N ALA A 119 -5.08 -23.20 -11.51
CA ALA A 119 -5.93 -24.34 -11.93
C ALA A 119 -7.12 -24.56 -11.00
N ARG A 120 -6.87 -24.51 -9.69
CA ARG A 120 -7.90 -24.65 -8.66
C ARG A 120 -8.88 -23.48 -8.69
N GLN A 121 -8.41 -22.27 -8.97
CA GLN A 121 -9.27 -21.09 -9.10
C GLN A 121 -10.13 -21.16 -10.37
N GLU A 122 -9.57 -21.53 -11.52
CA GLU A 122 -10.33 -21.69 -12.77
C GLU A 122 -11.48 -22.70 -12.60
N LYS A 123 -11.24 -23.83 -11.92
CA LYS A 123 -12.30 -24.79 -11.60
C LYS A 123 -13.42 -24.18 -10.76
N LYS A 124 -13.08 -23.38 -9.73
CA LYS A 124 -14.06 -22.71 -8.88
C LYS A 124 -14.85 -21.65 -9.63
N ILE A 125 -14.17 -20.85 -10.45
CA ILE A 125 -14.78 -19.79 -11.25
C ILE A 125 -15.71 -20.39 -12.30
N LYS A 126 -15.30 -21.47 -12.98
CA LYS A 126 -16.15 -22.19 -13.93
C LYS A 126 -17.38 -22.81 -13.27
N ALA A 127 -17.22 -23.46 -12.11
CA ALA A 127 -18.35 -23.99 -11.35
C ALA A 127 -19.31 -22.87 -10.89
N ALA A 128 -18.78 -21.70 -10.50
CA ALA A 128 -19.60 -20.55 -10.12
C ALA A 128 -20.34 -19.92 -11.32
N LEU A 129 -19.71 -19.86 -12.49
CA LEU A 129 -20.33 -19.37 -13.73
C LEU A 129 -21.44 -20.29 -14.23
N GLU A 130 -21.22 -21.62 -14.14
CA GLU A 130 -22.22 -22.63 -14.48
C GLU A 130 -23.42 -22.58 -13.51
N ALA A 131 -23.16 -22.42 -12.20
CA ALA A 131 -24.21 -22.20 -11.21
C ALA A 131 -25.01 -20.90 -11.44
N ALA A 132 -24.37 -19.88 -12.03
CA ALA A 132 -25.03 -18.63 -12.42
C ALA A 132 -25.73 -18.72 -13.80
N GLY A 133 -25.66 -19.87 -14.50
CA GLY A 133 -26.23 -20.05 -15.84
C GLY A 133 -25.52 -19.26 -16.94
N ILE A 134 -24.31 -18.77 -16.68
CA ILE A 134 -23.53 -17.95 -17.62
C ILE A 134 -22.62 -18.89 -18.39
N LYS A 135 -22.95 -19.12 -19.67
CA LYS A 135 -22.11 -19.89 -20.58
C LYS A 135 -20.90 -19.05 -20.98
N TYR A 136 -19.77 -19.33 -20.33
CA TYR A 136 -18.52 -18.59 -20.52
C TYR A 136 -17.45 -19.46 -21.17
N GLU A 137 -17.12 -19.16 -22.42
CA GLU A 137 -16.06 -19.84 -23.18
C GLU A 137 -14.79 -19.00 -23.19
N TRP A 138 -13.99 -19.14 -22.14
CA TRP A 138 -12.63 -18.60 -22.09
C TRP A 138 -11.64 -19.71 -22.46
N PRO A 139 -10.69 -19.52 -23.39
CA PRO A 139 -9.52 -20.37 -23.49
C PRO A 139 -8.89 -20.58 -22.11
N SER A 140 -8.76 -21.84 -21.69
CA SER A 140 -8.23 -22.18 -20.38
C SER A 140 -6.82 -21.63 -20.27
N PHE A 141 -6.57 -20.83 -19.23
CA PHE A 141 -5.28 -20.18 -19.01
C PHE A 141 -4.17 -21.22 -18.83
N ILE A 142 -4.53 -22.45 -18.43
CA ILE A 142 -3.61 -23.59 -18.29
C ILE A 142 -3.19 -24.19 -19.62
N ALA A 143 -4.04 -24.14 -20.65
CA ALA A 143 -3.68 -24.64 -21.98
C ALA A 143 -2.53 -23.84 -22.61
N GLN A 144 -2.25 -22.65 -22.06
CA GLN A 144 -1.18 -21.77 -22.47
C GLN A 144 0.15 -22.04 -21.77
N PHE A 145 0.24 -22.98 -20.82
CA PHE A 145 1.46 -23.30 -20.09
C PHE A 145 1.76 -24.81 -20.10
N ASP A 146 3.02 -25.19 -20.28
CA ASP A 146 3.45 -26.59 -20.25
C ASP A 146 3.46 -27.17 -18.81
N ALA A 147 3.75 -28.47 -18.66
CA ALA A 147 3.86 -29.14 -17.36
C ALA A 147 4.93 -28.55 -16.42
N ASN A 148 5.78 -27.64 -16.93
CA ASN A 148 6.79 -26.90 -16.17
C ASN A 148 6.39 -25.45 -15.86
N GLY A 149 5.22 -24.99 -16.30
CA GLY A 149 4.73 -23.63 -16.08
C GLY A 149 5.38 -22.59 -17.00
N VAL A 150 5.90 -23.01 -18.15
CA VAL A 150 6.42 -22.14 -19.22
C VAL A 150 5.31 -21.89 -20.22
N ALA A 151 5.10 -20.62 -20.60
CA ALA A 151 4.10 -20.25 -21.60
C ALA A 151 4.46 -20.92 -22.94
N ILE A 152 3.53 -21.70 -23.49
CA ILE A 152 3.67 -22.30 -24.82
C ILE A 152 3.51 -21.15 -25.82
N PRO A 153 4.54 -20.80 -26.62
CA PRO A 153 4.41 -19.78 -27.64
C PRO A 153 3.33 -20.20 -28.64
N ASP A 154 2.46 -19.26 -29.00
CA ASP A 154 1.42 -19.46 -30.02
C ASP A 154 2.12 -19.80 -31.34
N GLU A 155 2.00 -21.04 -31.80
CA GLU A 155 2.57 -21.48 -33.07
C GLU A 155 1.65 -20.96 -34.19
N ASP A 156 2.09 -19.88 -34.82
CA ASP A 156 1.40 -19.17 -35.92
C ASP A 156 0.82 -20.15 -36.97
N PRO A 157 -0.51 -20.22 -37.16
CA PRO A 157 -1.15 -21.08 -38.16
C PRO A 157 -1.11 -20.43 -39.55
N LYS A 158 0.08 -20.15 -40.09
CA LYS A 158 0.26 -19.70 -41.48
C LYS A 158 1.10 -20.68 -42.30
N SER A 159 0.38 -21.67 -42.86
CA SER A 159 0.57 -22.32 -44.18
C SER A 159 1.99 -22.82 -44.54
N LYS A 160 2.31 -24.10 -44.77
CA LYS A 160 1.53 -25.24 -45.31
C LYS A 160 0.40 -24.87 -46.27
N LYS A 161 0.75 -24.28 -47.42
CA LYS A 161 0.13 -24.52 -48.73
C LYS A 161 1.30 -24.80 -49.68
N ALA A 162 1.54 -26.05 -50.03
CA ALA A 162 0.87 -26.80 -51.10
C ALA A 162 1.65 -26.65 -52.41
N GLU A 163 2.12 -27.81 -52.88
CA GLU A 163 2.63 -28.14 -54.23
C GLU A 163 4.02 -27.63 -54.65
#